data_AF-A0A512TQI3-F1
#
_entry.id   AF-A0A512TQI3-F1
#
_cell.length_a   1.000
_cell.length_b   1.000
_cell.length_c   1.000
_cell.angle_alpha   90.00
_cell.angle_beta   90.00
_cell.angle_gamma   90.00
#
_symmetry.space_group_name_H-M   'P 1'
#
loop_
_entity.id
_entity.type
_entity.pdbx_description
1 polymer ?
#
loop_
_entity_poly.entity_id
_entity_poly.type
_entity_poly.pdbx_seq_one_letter_code
_entity_poly.pdbx_strand_id
1 'polypeptide(L)'
;MNKILAVYNKKTGDLLFTQNGLQEEYDCLTALVADNKEVIGVDLSTNSFILADRQATTEEKEQLKRELESKNKELETTKQELLKTQAAVVDVTYNNLLK
;
A
#
# COMPACT_ATOMS: atom_id res chain seq x y z
N MET A 1 9.55 -37.88 -24.51
CA MET A 1 8.73 -37.64 -23.29
C MET A 1 8.27 -36.20 -23.33
N ASN A 2 7.00 -35.91 -23.04
CA ASN A 2 6.49 -34.54 -22.98
C ASN A 2 6.60 -34.06 -21.52
N LYS A 3 7.55 -33.17 -21.23
CA LYS A 3 7.71 -32.58 -19.89
C LYS A 3 6.70 -31.42 -19.73
N ILE A 4 6.16 -31.29 -18.51
CA ILE A 4 5.17 -30.27 -18.15
C ILE A 4 5.67 -29.52 -16.92
N LEU A 5 5.67 -28.18 -16.97
CA LEU A 5 5.86 -27.32 -15.79
C LEU A 5 4.48 -26.91 -15.31
N ALA A 6 4.20 -27.12 -14.03
CA ALA A 6 2.98 -26.67 -13.38
C ALA A 6 3.34 -25.86 -12.13
N VAL A 7 2.81 -24.65 -12.02
CA VAL A 7 2.92 -23.80 -10.84
C VAL A 7 1.55 -23.77 -10.18
N TYR A 8 1.50 -24.15 -8.91
CA TYR A 8 0.26 -24.18 -8.13
C TYR A 8 0.45 -23.45 -6.80
N ASN A 9 -0.63 -22.91 -6.28
CA ASN A 9 -0.67 -22.34 -4.96
C ASN A 9 -0.59 -23.48 -3.93
N LYS A 10 0.53 -23.56 -3.21
CA LYS A 10 0.76 -24.63 -2.22
C LYS A 10 -0.27 -24.64 -1.08
N LYS A 11 -0.89 -23.50 -0.74
CA LYS A 11 -1.86 -23.40 0.36
C LYS A 11 -3.26 -23.82 -0.06
N THR A 12 -3.72 -23.36 -1.22
CA THR A 12 -5.09 -23.61 -1.69
C THR A 12 -5.20 -24.82 -2.60
N GLY A 13 -4.09 -25.25 -3.21
CA GLY A 13 -4.05 -26.28 -4.23
C GLY A 13 -4.37 -25.78 -5.64
N ASP A 14 -4.66 -24.49 -5.82
CA ASP A 14 -5.08 -23.93 -7.10
C ASP A 14 -3.95 -23.93 -8.12
N LEU A 15 -4.24 -24.36 -9.34
CA LEU A 15 -3.31 -24.27 -10.46
C LEU A 15 -3.21 -22.82 -10.96
N LEU A 16 -2.01 -22.26 -10.96
CA LEU A 16 -1.76 -20.88 -11.38
C LEU A 16 -1.27 -20.80 -12.83
N PHE A 17 -0.43 -21.74 -13.24
CA PHE A 17 0.21 -21.74 -14.56
C PHE A 17 0.63 -23.14 -14.98
N THR A 18 0.51 -23.45 -16.28
CA THR A 18 1.07 -24.67 -16.87
C THR A 18 1.70 -24.42 -18.23
N GLN A 19 2.82 -25.07 -18.48
CA GLN A 19 3.47 -25.09 -19.79
C GLN A 19 3.80 -26.51 -20.22
N ASN A 20 3.38 -26.87 -21.43
CA ASN A 20 3.62 -28.17 -22.05
C ASN A 20 4.78 -28.08 -23.04
N GLY A 21 5.37 -29.23 -23.40
CA GLY A 21 6.37 -29.30 -24.47
C GLY A 21 7.76 -28.81 -24.06
N LEU A 22 8.09 -28.88 -22.77
CA LEU A 22 9.38 -28.39 -22.28
C LEU A 22 10.53 -29.29 -22.75
N GLN A 23 11.58 -28.66 -23.27
CA GLN A 23 12.78 -29.36 -23.74
C GLN A 23 13.92 -29.30 -22.72
N GLU A 24 13.95 -28.27 -21.88
CA GLU A 24 15.02 -27.99 -20.93
C GLU A 24 14.61 -28.26 -19.47
N GLU A 25 15.56 -28.06 -18.55
CA GLU A 25 15.34 -28.10 -17.10
C GLU A 25 15.19 -26.67 -16.57
N TYR A 26 14.31 -26.49 -15.58
CA TYR A 26 13.94 -25.18 -15.06
C TYR A 26 14.07 -25.19 -13.55
N ASP A 27 14.73 -24.15 -13.02
CA ASP A 27 14.74 -23.85 -11.59
C ASP A 27 13.73 -22.75 -11.28
N CYS A 28 13.15 -22.81 -10.09
CA CYS A 28 12.19 -21.83 -9.61
C CYS A 28 12.82 -20.94 -8.55
N LEU A 29 12.75 -19.63 -8.76
CA LEU A 29 13.13 -18.65 -7.74
C LEU A 29 11.89 -18.11 -7.04
N THR A 30 11.90 -18.15 -5.71
CA THR A 30 10.83 -17.58 -4.88
C THR A 30 11.44 -16.73 -3.77
N ALA A 31 10.90 -15.54 -3.55
CA ALA A 31 11.33 -14.64 -2.49
C ALA A 31 10.14 -13.85 -1.95
N LEU A 32 10.25 -13.42 -0.69
CA LEU A 32 9.35 -12.44 -0.11
C LEU A 32 9.86 -11.04 -0.51
N VAL A 33 9.07 -10.31 -1.29
CA VAL A 33 9.37 -8.94 -1.70
C VAL A 33 8.52 -8.00 -0.87
N ALA A 34 9.13 -6.98 -0.28
CA ALA A 34 8.41 -5.97 0.50
C ALA A 34 7.51 -5.12 -0.42
N ASP A 35 6.36 -4.66 0.10
CA ASP A 35 5.35 -3.93 -0.70
C ASP A 35 5.88 -2.63 -1.33
N ASN A 36 6.91 -2.03 -0.73
CA ASN A 36 7.58 -0.83 -1.24
C ASN A 36 8.68 -1.13 -2.26
N LYS A 37 8.84 -2.39 -2.69
CA LYS A 37 9.82 -2.82 -3.68
C LYS A 37 9.12 -3.43 -4.90
N GLU A 38 9.79 -3.36 -6.04
CA GLU A 38 9.38 -4.03 -7.27
C GLU A 38 10.55 -4.84 -7.86
N VAL A 39 10.22 -5.96 -8.53
CA VAL A 39 11.20 -6.81 -9.21
C VAL A 39 11.47 -6.25 -10.60
N ILE A 40 12.70 -5.85 -10.86
CA ILE A 40 13.12 -5.33 -12.18
C ILE A 40 14.02 -6.31 -12.96
N GLY A 41 14.42 -7.41 -12.33
CA GLY A 41 15.25 -8.42 -12.96
C GLY A 41 15.61 -9.57 -12.03
N VAL A 42 16.41 -10.49 -12.54
CA VAL A 42 16.94 -11.65 -11.83
C VAL A 42 18.45 -11.69 -12.03
N ASP A 43 19.19 -11.82 -10.94
CA ASP A 43 20.61 -12.12 -10.95
C ASP A 43 20.82 -13.62 -10.76
N LEU A 44 21.15 -14.31 -11.85
CA LEU A 44 21.37 -15.76 -11.86
C LEU A 44 22.68 -16.16 -11.19
N SER A 45 23.64 -15.24 -11.01
CA SER A 45 24.90 -15.55 -10.32
C SER A 45 24.69 -15.74 -8.81
N THR A 46 23.66 -15.09 -8.27
CA THR A 46 23.30 -15.11 -6.85
C THR A 46 21.94 -15.76 -6.58
N ASN A 47 21.26 -16.27 -7.63
CA ASN A 47 19.89 -16.77 -7.57
C ASN A 47 18.98 -15.82 -6.78
N SER A 48 19.00 -14.54 -7.13
CA SER A 48 18.29 -13.49 -6.39
C SER A 48 17.56 -12.54 -7.33
N PHE A 49 16.51 -11.88 -6.83
CA PHE A 49 15.83 -10.82 -7.56
C PHE A 49 16.56 -9.50 -7.43
N ILE A 50 16.60 -8.73 -8.53
CA ILE A 50 17.04 -7.34 -8.52
C ILE A 50 15.82 -6.49 -8.17
N LEU A 51 15.90 -5.77 -7.06
CA LEU A 51 14.80 -4.98 -6.51
C LEU A 51 15.05 -3.48 -6.66
N ALA A 52 14.00 -2.75 -7.03
CA ALA A 52 13.97 -1.29 -7.00
C ALA A 52 12.89 -0.80 -6.01
N ASP A 53 12.97 0.46 -5.58
CA ASP A 53 11.87 1.10 -4.87
C ASP A 53 10.67 1.25 -5.79
N ARG A 54 9.53 0.70 -5.38
CA ARG A 54 8.27 0.83 -6.12
C ARG A 54 7.85 2.29 -6.11
N GLN A 55 7.72 2.88 -7.29
CA GLN A 55 7.15 4.22 -7.40
C GLN A 55 5.62 4.14 -7.32
N ALA A 56 5.02 5.03 -6.53
CA ALA A 56 3.56 5.17 -6.51
C ALA A 56 3.06 5.57 -7.90
N THR A 57 2.02 4.89 -8.36
CA THR A 57 1.38 5.17 -9.65
C THR A 57 0.72 6.55 -9.64
N THR A 58 0.38 7.07 -10.81
CA THR A 58 -0.38 8.34 -10.91
C THR A 58 -1.71 8.25 -10.16
N GLU A 59 -2.41 7.12 -10.29
CA GLU A 59 -3.70 6.87 -9.63
C GLU A 59 -3.57 6.84 -8.10
N GLU A 60 -2.56 6.15 -7.57
CA GLU A 60 -2.28 6.11 -6.12
C GLU A 60 -1.95 7.51 -5.58
N LYS A 61 -1.14 8.29 -6.32
CA LYS A 61 -0.81 9.68 -5.94
C LYS A 61 -2.06 10.57 -5.95
N GLU A 62 -2.95 10.42 -6.92
CA GLU A 62 -4.20 11.18 -6.97
C GLU A 62 -5.15 10.81 -5.83
N GLN A 63 -5.24 9.53 -5.49
CA GLN A 63 -6.03 9.09 -4.35
C GLN A 63 -5.48 9.68 -3.04
N LEU A 64 -4.17 9.61 -2.82
CA LEU A 64 -3.54 10.20 -1.64
C LEU A 64 -3.76 11.72 -1.54
N LYS A 65 -3.75 12.45 -2.66
CA LYS A 65 -4.09 13.88 -2.68
C LYS A 65 -5.52 14.14 -2.23
N ARG A 66 -6.49 13.38 -2.75
CA ARG A 66 -7.91 13.51 -2.37
C ARG A 66 -8.12 13.21 -0.89
N GLU A 67 -7.50 12.16 -0.37
CA GLU A 67 -7.57 11.81 1.05
C GLU A 67 -6.97 12.90 1.94
N LEU A 68 -5.82 13.47 1.53
CA LEU A 68 -5.17 14.56 2.24
C LEU A 68 -6.04 15.83 2.26
N GLU A 69 -6.64 16.20 1.13
CA GLU A 69 -7.55 17.34 1.04
C GLU A 69 -8.78 17.15 1.94
N SER A 70 -9.37 15.95 1.94
CA SER A 70 -10.50 15.62 2.80
C SER A 70 -10.14 15.76 4.28
N LYS A 71 -9.01 15.20 4.71
CA LYS A 71 -8.56 15.27 6.10
C LYS A 71 -8.22 16.70 6.53
N ASN A 72 -7.64 17.51 5.65
CA ASN A 72 -7.37 18.92 5.93
C ASN A 72 -8.66 19.72 6.14
N LYS A 73 -9.70 19.44 5.35
CA LYS A 73 -11.01 20.10 5.50
C LYS A 73 -11.69 19.70 6.81
N GLU A 74 -11.63 18.43 7.17
CA GLU A 74 -12.14 17.92 8.44
C GLU A 74 -11.43 18.61 9.62
N LEU A 75 -10.09 18.65 9.58
CA LEU A 75 -9.27 19.29 10.60
C LEU A 75 -9.60 20.77 10.78
N GLU A 76 -9.77 21.52 9.68
CA GLU A 76 -10.12 22.94 9.74
C GLU A 76 -11.52 23.15 10.34
N THR A 77 -12.48 22.27 10.03
CA THR A 77 -13.82 22.30 10.60
C THR A 77 -13.76 22.08 12.12
N THR A 78 -13.06 21.04 12.56
CA THR A 78 -12.87 20.75 13.99
C THR A 78 -12.19 21.90 14.73
N LYS A 79 -11.19 22.54 14.10
CA LYS A 79 -10.51 23.70 14.67
C LYS A 79 -11.46 24.89 14.87
N GLN A 80 -12.33 25.17 13.89
CA GLN A 80 -13.31 26.26 14.00
C GLN A 80 -14.36 25.98 15.07
N GLU A 81 -14.86 24.75 15.16
CA GLU A 81 -15.79 24.34 16.21
C GLU A 81 -15.16 24.48 17.60
N LEU A 82 -13.93 24.02 17.78
CA LEU A 82 -13.20 24.15 19.03
C LEU A 82 -13.03 25.62 19.46
N LEU A 83 -12.70 26.51 18.52
CA LEU A 83 -12.58 27.95 18.80
C LEU A 83 -13.92 28.56 19.23
N LYS A 84 -15.02 28.19 18.58
CA LYS A 84 -16.38 28.63 18.97
C LYS A 84 -16.74 28.17 20.37
N THR A 85 -16.45 26.91 20.71
CA THR A 85 -16.70 26.36 22.04
C THR A 85 -15.86 27.08 23.09
N GLN A 86 -14.57 27.34 22.82
CA GLN A 86 -13.71 28.08 23.75
C GLN A 86 -14.22 29.51 24.00
N ALA A 87 -14.64 30.22 22.95
CA ALA A 87 -15.24 31.55 23.08
C ALA A 87 -16.48 31.52 23.98
N ALA A 88 -17.39 30.57 23.76
CA ALA A 88 -18.60 30.42 24.57
C ALA A 88 -18.28 30.12 26.06
N VAL A 89 -17.26 29.29 26.34
CA VAL A 89 -16.82 29.01 27.71
C VAL A 89 -16.27 30.26 28.39
N VAL A 90 -15.47 31.07 27.68
CA VAL A 90 -14.94 32.34 28.20
C VAL A 90 -16.08 33.30 28.53
N ASP A 91 -17.06 33.46 27.63
CA ASP A 91 -18.22 34.35 27.85
C ASP A 91 -19.04 33.94 29.07
N VAL A 92 -19.33 32.64 29.24
CA VAL A 92 -20.05 32.12 30.42
C VAL A 92 -19.24 32.37 31.70
N THR A 93 -17.93 32.14 31.66
CA THR A 93 -17.05 32.34 32.80
C THR A 93 -17.02 33.80 33.21
N TYR A 94 -16.88 34.73 32.26
CA TYR A 94 -16.90 36.16 32.52
C TYR A 94 -18.24 36.62 33.12
N ASN A 95 -19.36 36.18 32.55
CA ASN A 95 -20.69 36.53 33.04
C ASN A 95 -20.95 36.02 34.46
N ASN A 96 -20.36 34.88 34.84
CA ASN A 96 -20.49 34.34 36.20
C ASN A 96 -19.64 35.10 37.23
N LEU A 97 -18.56 35.76 36.81
CA LEU A 97 -17.72 36.59 37.69
C LEU A 97 -18.29 37.98 37.97
N LEU A 98 -19.24 38.43 37.14
CA LEU A 98 -19.95 39.71 37.30
C LEU A 98 -21.23 39.62 38.14
N LYS A 99 -21.60 38.42 38.59
CA LYS A 99 -22.74 38.16 39.49
C LYS A 99 -22.26 38.02 40.93
#